data_AF-A0AAJ3HTW9-F1
#
_entry.id   AF-A0AAJ3HTW9-F1
#
_cell.length_a   1.000
_cell.length_b   1.000
_cell.length_c   1.000
_cell.angle_alpha   90.00
_cell.angle_beta   90.00
_cell.angle_gamma   90.00
#
_symmetry.space_group_name_H-M   'P 1'
#
loop_
_entity.id
_entity.type
_entity.pdbx_description
1 polymer ?
#
loop_
_entity_poly.entity_id
_entity_poly.type
_entity_poly.pdbx_seq_one_letter_code
_entity_poly.pdbx_strand_id
1 'polypeptide(L)'
;MKTPQSTITFIDSAYPKPHEIKEFIWSGRLDKTGQLWFDLHLKSADYYLSEGEDYLSDIEDDTSDDSQEYTSLAHWQDKIVWDNYHCCTLSSTYWSNDQGILLSNGEKPFDFTNFITHQFNVDNISQININEYDEEEIQEIPAFSLYLLGHDECKAHQISFQRQNDNTYHIDWNGKIALFYAGFDEYIHQFNAKLENIPFDGFYFPKSWDLDKAAIEFKKVLTHFEQYEFVLINPLSPIKQWKLK
;
A
#
# COMPACT_ATOMS: atom_id res chain seq x y z
N MET A 1 -13.43 -13.34 20.94
CA MET A 1 -12.61 -13.32 19.71
C MET A 1 -11.70 -12.10 19.83
N LYS A 2 -10.38 -12.24 19.70
CA LYS A 2 -9.48 -11.08 19.67
C LYS A 2 -9.80 -10.28 18.40
N THR A 3 -9.93 -8.97 18.50
CA THR A 3 -9.96 -8.09 17.33
C THR A 3 -8.68 -8.35 16.53
N PRO A 4 -8.75 -8.54 15.20
CA PRO A 4 -7.56 -8.69 14.39
C PRO A 4 -6.61 -7.53 14.64
N GLN A 5 -5.33 -7.82 14.89
CA GLN A 5 -4.35 -6.79 15.17
C GLN A 5 -3.67 -6.40 13.86
N SER A 6 -3.95 -5.18 13.39
CA SER A 6 -3.33 -4.61 12.20
C SER A 6 -2.53 -3.38 12.59
N THR A 7 -1.23 -3.41 12.36
CA THR A 7 -0.32 -2.33 12.77
C THR A 7 0.75 -2.03 11.74
N ILE A 8 1.21 -0.78 11.67
CA ILE A 8 2.39 -0.35 10.94
C ILE A 8 3.41 0.26 11.91
N THR A 9 4.69 -0.04 11.73
CA THR A 9 5.78 0.52 12.54
C THR A 9 6.76 1.24 11.64
N PHE A 10 7.14 2.45 12.01
CA PHE A 10 8.18 3.25 11.34
C PHE A 10 9.47 3.17 12.14
N ILE A 11 10.46 2.46 11.59
CA ILE A 11 11.66 2.06 12.31
C ILE A 11 12.54 3.28 12.63
N ASP A 12 12.99 3.39 13.87
CA ASP A 12 13.86 4.45 14.38
C ASP A 12 13.32 5.89 14.18
N SER A 13 11.99 6.01 14.05
CA SER A 13 11.29 7.30 13.90
C SER A 13 11.03 8.00 15.23
N ALA A 14 10.50 9.22 15.17
CA ALA A 14 9.96 9.94 16.32
C ALA A 14 8.85 9.16 17.08
N TYR A 15 8.16 8.26 16.37
CA TYR A 15 7.10 7.39 16.88
C TYR A 15 7.36 5.91 16.54
N PRO A 16 8.32 5.26 17.23
CA PRO A 16 8.79 3.92 16.87
C PRO A 16 7.88 2.79 17.37
N LYS A 17 6.87 3.09 18.19
CA LYS A 17 5.86 2.12 18.64
C LYS A 17 4.93 1.75 17.46
N PRO A 18 4.35 0.54 17.43
CA PRO A 18 3.39 0.17 16.39
C PRO A 18 2.14 1.06 16.40
N HIS A 19 1.78 1.56 15.23
CA HIS A 19 0.58 2.35 14.98
C HIS A 19 -0.54 1.44 14.52
N GLU A 20 -1.75 1.60 15.07
CA GLU A 20 -2.94 0.91 14.56
C GLU A 20 -3.19 1.27 13.09
N ILE A 21 -3.64 0.31 12.28
CA ILE A 21 -4.12 0.56 10.93
C ILE A 21 -5.64 0.70 10.99
N LYS A 22 -6.16 1.93 10.77
CA LYS A 22 -7.59 2.25 10.82
C LYS A 22 -8.33 1.78 9.57
N GLU A 23 -7.65 1.76 8.43
CA GLU A 23 -8.20 1.31 7.16
C GLU A 23 -7.19 0.42 6.44
N PHE A 24 -7.62 -0.77 6.06
CA PHE A 24 -6.87 -1.63 5.15
C PHE A 24 -7.82 -2.26 4.13
N ILE A 25 -7.48 -2.15 2.85
CA ILE A 25 -8.21 -2.80 1.76
C ILE A 25 -7.20 -3.54 0.89
N TRP A 26 -7.42 -4.84 0.73
CA TRP A 26 -6.77 -5.64 -0.30
C TRP A 26 -7.81 -6.10 -1.31
N SER A 27 -7.62 -5.67 -2.55
CA SER A 27 -8.48 -6.02 -3.67
C SER A 27 -7.62 -6.37 -4.89
N GLY A 28 -8.28 -6.81 -5.95
CA GLY A 28 -7.66 -6.82 -7.27
C GLY A 28 -8.51 -6.05 -8.26
N ARG A 29 -7.96 -5.83 -9.46
CA ARG A 29 -8.70 -5.17 -10.54
C ARG A 29 -8.26 -5.66 -11.92
N LEU A 30 -9.19 -5.61 -12.86
CA LEU A 30 -8.86 -5.46 -14.27
C LEU A 30 -8.64 -3.97 -14.56
N ASP A 31 -7.55 -3.65 -15.23
CA ASP A 31 -7.41 -2.33 -15.84
C ASP A 31 -8.16 -2.22 -17.18
N LYS A 32 -8.05 -1.06 -17.83
CA LYS A 32 -8.73 -0.79 -19.12
C LYS A 32 -8.19 -1.66 -20.27
N THR A 33 -7.00 -2.22 -20.12
CA THR A 33 -6.34 -3.09 -21.10
C THR A 33 -6.61 -4.57 -20.84
N GLY A 34 -7.26 -4.91 -19.72
CA GLY A 34 -7.59 -6.28 -19.34
C GLY A 34 -6.48 -6.99 -18.56
N GLN A 35 -5.45 -6.27 -18.10
CA GLN A 35 -4.45 -6.85 -17.20
C GLN A 35 -5.00 -6.92 -15.78
N LEU A 36 -4.58 -7.96 -15.06
CA LEU A 36 -4.99 -8.24 -13.69
C LEU A 36 -3.94 -7.74 -12.70
N TRP A 37 -4.41 -7.01 -11.69
CA TRP A 37 -3.56 -6.40 -10.68
C TRP A 37 -4.10 -6.68 -9.27
N PHE A 38 -3.21 -6.69 -8.28
CA PHE A 38 -3.58 -6.45 -6.88
C PHE A 38 -3.39 -4.99 -6.50
N ASP A 39 -4.28 -4.55 -5.62
CA ASP A 39 -4.28 -3.23 -5.02
C ASP A 39 -4.25 -3.37 -3.50
N LEU A 40 -3.46 -2.51 -2.86
CA LEU A 40 -3.39 -2.39 -1.41
C LEU A 40 -3.60 -0.92 -1.04
N HIS A 41 -4.44 -0.69 -0.04
CA HIS A 41 -4.63 0.59 0.60
C HIS A 41 -4.47 0.42 2.10
N LEU A 42 -3.68 1.29 2.71
CA LEU A 42 -3.44 1.33 4.15
C LEU A 42 -3.51 2.78 4.62
N LYS A 43 -4.25 3.01 5.72
CA LYS A 43 -4.22 4.26 6.48
C LYS A 43 -3.97 3.97 7.96
N SER A 44 -2.94 4.59 8.54
CA SER A 44 -2.65 4.46 9.96
C SER A 44 -3.59 5.30 10.82
N ALA A 45 -3.61 5.00 12.12
CA ALA A 45 -4.03 5.93 13.15
C ALA A 45 -3.08 7.13 13.22
N ASP A 46 -3.50 8.13 14.00
CA ASP A 46 -2.67 9.31 14.22
C ASP A 46 -1.44 8.92 15.04
N TYR A 47 -0.26 9.43 14.68
CA TYR A 47 1.02 8.90 15.17
C TYR A 47 1.16 8.99 16.69
N TYR A 48 0.75 10.12 17.27
CA TYR A 48 0.76 10.36 18.71
C TYR A 48 -0.12 9.39 19.51
N LEU A 49 -1.11 8.74 18.90
CA LEU A 49 -1.93 7.73 19.59
C LEU A 49 -1.14 6.47 19.96
N SER A 50 -0.03 6.20 19.26
CA SER A 50 0.86 5.08 19.58
C SER A 50 1.58 5.25 20.94
N GLU A 51 1.71 6.48 21.42
CA GLU A 51 2.35 6.78 22.71
C GLU A 51 1.41 6.58 23.90
N GLY A 52 0.08 6.66 23.70
CA GLY A 52 -0.89 6.50 24.77
C GLY A 52 -0.72 7.56 25.87
N GLU A 53 -0.54 7.12 27.12
CA GLU A 53 -0.31 8.00 28.27
C GLU A 53 1.05 8.71 28.24
N ASP A 54 2.01 8.22 27.42
CA ASP A 54 3.34 8.83 27.27
C ASP A 54 3.33 10.05 26.34
N TYR A 55 2.20 10.36 25.68
CA TYR A 55 2.10 11.53 24.81
C TYR A 55 2.04 12.81 25.64
N LEU A 56 2.99 13.71 25.39
CA LEU A 56 3.02 15.05 25.98
C LEU A 56 2.53 16.04 24.93
N SER A 57 1.28 16.50 25.04
CA SER A 57 0.68 17.47 24.11
C SER A 57 1.32 18.85 24.17
N ASP A 58 2.07 19.13 25.24
CA ASP A 58 2.57 20.46 25.59
C ASP A 58 4.09 20.53 25.39
N ILE A 59 4.63 19.87 24.35
CA ILE A 59 6.00 20.17 23.91
C ILE A 59 5.97 21.61 23.42
N GLU A 60 6.56 22.53 24.20
CA GLU A 60 6.71 23.91 23.78
C GLU A 60 7.46 23.94 22.44
N ASP A 61 6.81 24.55 21.44
CA ASP A 61 7.30 24.78 20.06
C ASP A 61 8.66 25.53 20.03
N ASP A 62 9.11 26.01 21.19
CA ASP A 62 10.36 26.76 21.41
C ASP A 62 11.58 25.84 21.66
N THR A 63 11.43 24.51 21.52
CA THR A 63 12.54 23.55 21.61
C THR A 63 13.10 23.10 20.26
N SER A 64 12.60 23.63 19.14
CA SER A 64 13.27 23.49 17.84
C SER A 64 14.58 24.26 17.90
N ASP A 65 15.64 23.58 18.31
CA ASP A 65 16.99 24.12 18.26
C ASP A 65 17.34 24.32 16.78
N ASP A 66 17.25 25.57 16.30
CA ASP A 66 17.63 26.01 14.96
C ASP A 66 19.11 25.66 14.61
N SER A 67 19.88 25.12 15.55
CA SER A 67 21.21 24.54 15.31
C SER A 67 21.21 23.07 14.90
N GLN A 68 20.06 22.38 14.87
CA GLN A 68 19.99 21.00 14.35
C GLN A 68 20.34 20.96 12.86
N GLU A 69 21.12 19.95 12.49
CA GLU A 69 21.53 19.74 11.11
C GLU A 69 20.31 19.34 10.26
N TYR A 70 20.08 20.06 9.16
CA TYR A 70 19.01 19.77 8.20
C TYR A 70 19.32 18.47 7.45
N THR A 71 18.91 17.34 8.04
CA THR A 71 19.18 16.00 7.55
C THR A 71 17.93 15.14 7.57
N SER A 72 17.91 14.12 6.72
CA SER A 72 16.83 13.13 6.67
C SER A 72 16.57 12.46 8.03
N LEU A 73 17.63 12.19 8.80
CA LEU A 73 17.52 11.58 10.13
C LEU A 73 16.94 12.55 11.17
N ALA A 74 17.34 13.82 11.14
CA ALA A 74 16.78 14.83 12.06
C ALA A 74 15.26 14.96 11.86
N HIS A 75 14.80 15.08 10.60
CA HIS A 75 13.37 15.13 10.28
C HIS A 75 12.62 13.84 10.67
N TRP A 76 13.25 12.68 10.46
CA TRP A 76 12.67 11.39 10.81
C TRP A 76 12.45 11.23 12.32
N GLN A 77 13.26 11.88 13.14
CA GLN A 77 13.24 11.81 14.61
C GLN A 77 12.53 12.99 15.28
N ASP A 78 12.09 13.99 14.50
CA ASP A 78 11.40 15.18 15.01
C ASP A 78 9.90 14.95 15.21
N LYS A 79 9.46 14.92 16.47
CA LYS A 79 8.03 14.75 16.81
C LYS A 79 7.13 15.84 16.26
N ILE A 80 7.60 17.10 16.20
CA ILE A 80 6.80 18.23 15.69
C ILE A 80 6.50 18.02 14.21
N VAL A 81 7.48 17.55 13.44
CA VAL A 81 7.28 17.21 12.02
C VAL A 81 6.20 16.14 11.90
N TRP A 82 6.31 15.03 12.62
CA TRP A 82 5.33 13.94 12.56
C TRP A 82 3.93 14.39 13.00
N ASP A 83 3.82 15.17 14.08
CA ASP A 83 2.55 15.66 14.61
C ASP A 83 1.80 16.54 13.61
N ASN A 84 2.51 17.29 12.76
CA ASN A 84 1.92 18.12 11.71
C ASN A 84 1.26 17.33 10.57
N TYR A 85 1.71 16.10 10.30
CA TYR A 85 1.16 15.26 9.22
C TYR A 85 0.11 14.25 9.70
N HIS A 86 0.08 14.01 11.01
CA HIS A 86 -0.89 13.19 11.73
C HIS A 86 -0.87 11.69 11.42
N CYS A 87 -0.99 11.26 10.17
CA CYS A 87 -1.16 9.84 9.84
C CYS A 87 -0.58 9.47 8.46
N CYS A 88 -0.27 8.19 8.31
CA CYS A 88 0.27 7.62 7.09
C CYS A 88 -0.87 7.16 6.16
N THR A 89 -0.73 7.45 4.86
CA THR A 89 -1.49 6.78 3.80
C THR A 89 -0.52 6.14 2.81
N LEU A 90 -0.63 4.83 2.62
CA LEU A 90 0.17 4.07 1.66
C LEU A 90 -0.80 3.32 0.74
N SER A 91 -0.78 3.62 -0.56
CA SER A 91 -1.87 3.18 -1.44
C SER A 91 -1.47 3.05 -2.91
N SER A 92 -2.05 2.07 -3.59
CA SER A 92 -2.04 1.97 -5.07
C SER A 92 -3.29 2.57 -5.72
N THR A 93 -4.30 3.00 -4.93
CA THR A 93 -5.63 3.40 -5.44
C THR A 93 -6.06 4.79 -5.02
N TYR A 94 -5.36 5.43 -4.07
CA TYR A 94 -5.82 6.68 -3.47
C TYR A 94 -5.57 7.89 -4.38
N TRP A 95 -4.41 7.94 -5.04
CA TRP A 95 -4.02 9.05 -5.93
C TRP A 95 -3.99 8.69 -7.42
N SER A 96 -3.88 7.40 -7.75
CA SER A 96 -3.78 6.91 -9.12
C SER A 96 -4.53 5.58 -9.28
N ASN A 97 -4.84 5.20 -10.52
CA ASN A 97 -5.33 3.85 -10.87
C ASN A 97 -4.30 3.06 -11.70
N ASP A 98 -3.12 3.64 -11.93
CA ASP A 98 -2.07 3.07 -12.78
C ASP A 98 -0.99 2.35 -11.94
N GLN A 99 -1.17 2.27 -10.62
CA GLN A 99 -0.26 1.66 -9.66
C GLN A 99 -0.79 0.32 -9.15
N GLY A 100 0.06 -0.53 -8.60
CA GLY A 100 -0.31 -1.79 -7.96
C GLY A 100 0.65 -2.92 -8.34
N ILE A 101 0.25 -4.15 -8.03
CA ILE A 101 1.07 -5.35 -8.30
C ILE A 101 0.48 -6.09 -9.50
N LEU A 102 1.21 -6.16 -10.61
CA LEU A 102 0.77 -6.90 -11.79
C LEU A 102 0.77 -8.42 -11.50
N LEU A 103 -0.37 -9.06 -11.69
CA LEU A 103 -0.54 -10.51 -11.50
C LEU A 103 -0.54 -11.27 -12.82
N SER A 104 -1.16 -10.68 -13.84
CA SER A 104 -1.25 -11.28 -15.17
C SER A 104 -1.48 -10.21 -16.23
N ASN A 105 -0.71 -10.28 -17.30
CA ASN A 105 -0.90 -9.50 -18.52
C ASN A 105 -1.70 -10.27 -19.60
N GLY A 106 -2.23 -11.45 -19.27
CA GLY A 106 -2.92 -12.34 -20.22
C GLY A 106 -2.07 -13.45 -20.83
N GLU A 107 -0.75 -13.44 -20.66
CA GLU A 107 0.12 -14.55 -21.12
C GLU A 107 -0.04 -15.79 -20.27
N LYS A 108 -0.17 -15.59 -18.94
CA LYS A 108 -0.40 -16.65 -17.97
C LYS A 108 -1.50 -16.23 -17.00
N PRO A 109 -2.63 -16.95 -16.94
CA PRO A 109 -3.66 -16.68 -15.95
C PRO A 109 -3.13 -16.87 -14.53
N PHE A 110 -3.56 -16.01 -13.62
CA PHE A 110 -3.28 -16.04 -12.21
C PHE A 110 -4.17 -17.06 -11.50
N ASP A 111 -3.57 -17.85 -10.61
CA ASP A 111 -4.24 -18.89 -9.85
C ASP A 111 -4.39 -18.50 -8.39
N PHE A 112 -5.51 -17.85 -8.09
CA PHE A 112 -5.83 -17.43 -6.73
C PHE A 112 -6.23 -18.59 -5.83
N THR A 113 -6.77 -19.68 -6.38
CA THR A 113 -7.15 -20.88 -5.61
C THR A 113 -5.92 -21.49 -4.93
N ASN A 114 -4.78 -21.51 -5.64
CA ASN A 114 -3.49 -21.97 -5.12
C ASN A 114 -2.62 -20.85 -4.50
N PHE A 115 -3.18 -19.64 -4.31
CA PHE A 115 -2.51 -18.55 -3.62
C PHE A 115 -2.57 -18.77 -2.09
N ILE A 116 -1.73 -19.67 -1.60
CA ILE A 116 -1.65 -20.07 -0.18
C ILE A 116 -0.57 -19.28 0.55
N THR A 117 0.67 -19.38 0.09
CA THR A 117 1.79 -18.58 0.60
C THR A 117 2.52 -17.98 -0.59
N HIS A 118 2.68 -16.66 -0.60
CA HIS A 118 3.36 -15.97 -1.70
C HIS A 118 4.03 -14.69 -1.21
N GLN A 119 5.17 -14.33 -1.81
CA GLN A 119 5.83 -13.05 -1.56
C GLN A 119 6.03 -12.32 -2.87
N PHE A 120 5.56 -11.06 -2.92
CA PHE A 120 5.90 -10.12 -3.97
C PHE A 120 7.08 -9.26 -3.54
N ASN A 121 8.01 -9.03 -4.47
CA ASN A 121 9.05 -8.02 -4.34
C ASN A 121 8.84 -6.99 -5.45
N VAL A 122 8.42 -5.77 -5.10
CA VAL A 122 8.06 -4.72 -6.07
C VAL A 122 8.86 -3.44 -5.80
N ASP A 123 9.00 -2.62 -6.85
CA ASP A 123 9.81 -1.39 -6.84
C ASP A 123 11.24 -1.63 -6.33
N ASN A 124 11.88 -2.69 -6.83
CA ASN A 124 13.24 -3.03 -6.45
C ASN A 124 14.17 -1.85 -6.76
N ILE A 125 15.02 -1.49 -5.79
CA ILE A 125 16.02 -0.44 -5.99
C ILE A 125 17.10 -1.00 -6.92
N SER A 126 16.93 -0.78 -8.22
CA SER A 126 18.00 -0.92 -9.19
C SER A 126 19.13 0.03 -8.78
N GLN A 127 20.35 -0.48 -8.60
CA GLN A 127 21.53 0.37 -8.54
C GLN A 127 21.77 0.95 -9.93
N ILE A 128 21.00 1.98 -10.32
CA ILE A 128 21.27 2.70 -11.55
C ILE A 128 22.57 3.48 -11.31
N ASN A 129 23.68 2.94 -11.82
CA ASN A 129 24.87 3.73 -12.10
C ASN A 129 24.44 4.77 -13.12
N ILE A 130 24.30 6.02 -12.68
CA ILE A 130 23.94 7.17 -13.51
C ILE A 130 25.16 7.51 -14.38
N ASN A 131 25.43 6.66 -15.37
CA ASN A 131 26.26 7.01 -16.51
C ASN A 131 25.34 6.94 -17.72
N GLU A 132 25.31 8.07 -18.43
CA GLU A 132 24.67 8.30 -19.72
C GLU A 132 23.23 8.85 -19.64
N TYR A 133 23.21 10.17 -19.79
CA TYR A 133 22.10 10.96 -20.31
C TYR A 133 21.60 10.35 -21.64
N ASP A 134 20.63 9.45 -21.57
CA ASP A 134 19.76 9.16 -22.70
C ASP A 134 18.36 9.70 -22.37
N GLU A 135 17.99 10.73 -23.14
CA GLU A 135 16.74 11.50 -23.06
C GLU A 135 15.56 10.65 -23.55
N GLU A 136 15.07 9.74 -22.70
CA GLU A 136 13.69 9.25 -22.64
C GLU A 136 13.60 8.38 -21.38
N GLU A 137 13.82 9.00 -20.22
CA GLU A 137 13.68 8.35 -18.93
C GLU A 137 12.21 7.94 -18.77
N ILE A 138 11.89 6.69 -19.11
CA ILE A 138 10.59 6.10 -18.82
C ILE A 138 10.46 6.14 -17.31
N GLN A 139 9.74 7.14 -16.80
CA GLN A 139 9.46 7.26 -15.39
C GLN A 139 8.68 6.00 -14.97
N GLU A 140 9.36 5.09 -14.28
CA GLU A 140 8.71 3.91 -13.74
C GLU A 140 7.62 4.35 -12.77
N ILE A 141 6.38 3.92 -13.04
CA ILE A 141 5.25 4.18 -12.16
C ILE A 141 5.42 3.28 -10.92
N PRO A 142 5.58 3.84 -9.70
CA PRO A 142 5.76 3.03 -8.51
C PRO A 142 4.49 2.24 -8.20
N ALA A 143 4.63 1.05 -7.62
CA ALA A 143 3.50 0.20 -7.25
C ALA A 143 2.61 0.85 -6.18
N PHE A 144 3.16 1.75 -5.36
CA PHE A 144 2.43 2.48 -4.32
C PHE A 144 2.91 3.93 -4.19
N SER A 145 2.00 4.81 -3.82
CA SER A 145 2.32 6.17 -3.36
C SER A 145 2.21 6.25 -1.85
N LEU A 146 3.01 7.14 -1.26
CA LEU A 146 3.09 7.36 0.17
C LEU A 146 2.75 8.82 0.51
N TYR A 147 1.95 9.00 1.55
CA TYR A 147 1.86 10.24 2.30
C TYR A 147 2.20 9.93 3.75
N LEU A 148 3.34 10.43 4.23
CA LEU A 148 3.84 10.16 5.58
C LEU A 148 4.18 11.45 6.32
N LEU A 149 5.22 12.15 5.86
CA LEU A 149 5.65 13.47 6.32
C LEU A 149 5.51 14.47 5.16
N GLY A 150 4.45 14.28 4.37
CA GLY A 150 4.25 14.90 3.07
C GLY A 150 4.15 13.85 1.97
N HIS A 151 4.25 14.28 0.72
CA HIS A 151 4.29 13.38 -0.44
C HIS A 151 5.69 12.76 -0.60
N ASP A 152 5.95 11.75 0.23
CA ASP A 152 7.21 11.00 0.26
C ASP A 152 7.19 9.82 -0.71
N GLU A 153 8.34 9.19 -0.88
CA GLU A 153 8.48 8.02 -1.75
C GLU A 153 8.77 6.75 -0.96
N CYS A 154 8.28 5.62 -1.47
CA CYS A 154 8.58 4.30 -0.95
C CYS A 154 8.99 3.32 -2.06
N LYS A 155 9.93 2.44 -1.74
CA LYS A 155 10.47 1.41 -2.65
C LYS A 155 10.87 0.14 -1.90
N ALA A 156 11.39 -0.84 -2.65
CA ALA A 156 11.90 -2.11 -2.15
C ALA A 156 10.89 -2.85 -1.28
N HIS A 157 9.66 -2.92 -1.78
CA HIS A 157 8.56 -3.54 -1.05
C HIS A 157 8.73 -5.06 -1.02
N GLN A 158 8.54 -5.65 0.15
CA GLN A 158 8.41 -7.09 0.35
C GLN A 158 7.06 -7.37 0.98
N ILE A 159 6.17 -8.05 0.24
CA ILE A 159 4.78 -8.24 0.63
C ILE A 159 4.47 -9.72 0.64
N SER A 160 4.37 -10.30 1.82
CA SER A 160 4.10 -11.72 2.04
C SER A 160 2.66 -11.94 2.41
N PHE A 161 1.99 -12.85 1.70
CA PHE A 161 0.62 -13.29 1.95
C PHE A 161 0.64 -14.73 2.45
N GLN A 162 -0.13 -15.00 3.50
CA GLN A 162 -0.34 -16.35 4.04
C GLN A 162 -1.83 -16.59 4.31
N ARG A 163 -2.43 -17.51 3.56
CA ARG A 163 -3.84 -17.91 3.71
C ARG A 163 -4.06 -18.64 5.03
N GLN A 164 -5.14 -18.28 5.70
CA GLN A 164 -5.66 -18.90 6.91
C GLN A 164 -6.82 -19.87 6.58
N ASN A 165 -7.23 -20.68 7.55
CA ASN A 165 -8.26 -21.71 7.36
C ASN A 165 -9.66 -21.15 7.02
N ASP A 166 -9.94 -19.91 7.38
CA ASP A 166 -11.21 -19.21 7.13
C ASP A 166 -11.19 -18.39 5.83
N ASN A 167 -10.20 -18.61 4.97
CA ASN A 167 -9.94 -17.88 3.72
C ASN A 167 -9.60 -16.39 3.91
N THR A 168 -9.25 -15.97 5.13
CA THR A 168 -8.54 -14.71 5.36
C THR A 168 -7.03 -14.90 5.19
N TYR A 169 -6.28 -13.80 5.25
CA TYR A 169 -4.84 -13.79 5.03
C TYR A 169 -4.12 -13.02 6.14
N HIS A 170 -2.97 -13.54 6.55
CA HIS A 170 -1.95 -12.73 7.20
C HIS A 170 -1.11 -12.08 6.12
N ILE A 171 -0.87 -10.78 6.25
CA ILE A 171 -0.07 -10.01 5.31
C ILE A 171 1.02 -9.28 6.08
N ASP A 172 2.27 -9.56 5.73
CA ASP A 172 3.44 -8.82 6.19
C ASP A 172 3.95 -7.95 5.04
N TRP A 173 4.02 -6.64 5.25
CA TRP A 173 4.43 -5.67 4.24
C TRP A 173 5.53 -4.77 4.77
N ASN A 174 6.73 -4.93 4.21
CA ASN A 174 7.88 -4.11 4.54
C ASN A 174 8.30 -3.27 3.33
N GLY A 175 8.95 -2.13 3.58
CA GLY A 175 9.50 -1.30 2.51
C GLY A 175 10.43 -0.23 3.06
N LYS A 176 11.07 0.48 2.13
CA LYS A 176 11.96 1.60 2.42
C LYS A 176 11.31 2.92 2.05
N ILE A 177 11.70 3.99 2.74
CA ILE A 177 11.14 5.33 2.60
C ILE A 177 12.27 6.33 2.38
N ALA A 178 12.06 7.26 1.46
CA ALA A 178 12.83 8.48 1.31
C ALA A 178 11.93 9.67 1.64
N LEU A 179 12.42 10.65 2.43
CA LEU A 179 11.68 11.86 2.79
C LEU A 179 11.73 12.88 1.64
N PHE A 180 11.22 12.46 0.48
CA PHE A 180 11.32 13.19 -0.78
C PHE A 180 10.65 14.57 -0.69
N TYR A 181 9.57 14.69 0.10
CA TYR A 181 8.89 15.96 0.31
C TYR A 181 9.80 17.02 0.94
N ALA A 182 10.71 16.60 1.83
CA ALA A 182 11.70 17.45 2.47
C ALA A 182 13.00 17.59 1.66
N GLY A 183 13.07 17.00 0.47
CA GLY A 183 14.24 17.05 -0.43
C GLY A 183 15.29 15.98 -0.16
N PHE A 184 14.96 14.92 0.59
CA PHE A 184 15.87 13.78 0.82
C PHE A 184 15.44 12.56 -0.01
N ASP A 185 16.28 12.16 -0.95
CA ASP A 185 16.01 11.10 -1.93
C ASP A 185 16.61 9.73 -1.56
N GLU A 186 17.29 9.65 -0.41
CA GLU A 186 17.88 8.41 0.08
C GLU A 186 16.84 7.51 0.77
N TYR A 187 16.63 6.30 0.24
CA TYR A 187 15.73 5.29 0.83
C TYR A 187 16.37 4.58 2.05
N ILE A 188 16.61 5.33 3.12
CA ILE A 188 17.28 4.86 4.35
C ILE A 188 16.30 4.50 5.47
N HIS A 189 15.09 5.07 5.45
CA HIS A 189 14.05 4.81 6.44
C HIS A 189 13.25 3.58 6.08
N GLN A 190 12.59 2.98 7.06
CA GLN A 190 11.91 1.70 6.89
C GLN A 190 10.56 1.67 7.60
N PHE A 191 9.62 0.92 7.02
CA PHE A 191 8.38 0.57 7.68
C PHE A 191 8.14 -0.94 7.63
N ASN A 192 7.42 -1.43 8.64
CA ASN A 192 6.93 -2.81 8.72
C ASN A 192 5.45 -2.79 9.10
N ALA A 193 4.59 -3.29 8.22
CA ALA A 193 3.17 -3.47 8.48
C ALA A 193 2.84 -4.97 8.66
N LYS A 194 2.03 -5.26 9.68
CA LYS A 194 1.51 -6.58 10.00
C LYS A 194 0.00 -6.52 10.03
N LEU A 195 -0.63 -7.39 9.26
CA LEU A 195 -2.07 -7.39 9.04
C LEU A 195 -2.59 -8.81 9.28
N GLU A 196 -3.49 -8.96 10.24
CA GLU A 196 -4.03 -10.27 10.61
C GLU A 196 -5.45 -10.46 10.08
N ASN A 197 -5.75 -11.70 9.65
CA ASN A 197 -7.06 -12.16 9.19
C ASN A 197 -7.74 -11.22 8.19
N ILE A 198 -6.98 -10.71 7.22
CA ILE A 198 -7.49 -9.83 6.17
C ILE A 198 -8.29 -10.61 5.14
N PRO A 199 -9.56 -10.25 4.89
CA PRO A 199 -10.30 -10.81 3.77
C PRO A 199 -9.86 -10.17 2.45
N PHE A 200 -9.85 -10.96 1.38
CA PHE A 200 -9.78 -10.41 0.03
C PHE A 200 -11.12 -9.79 -0.35
N ASP A 201 -11.11 -8.54 -0.79
CA ASP A 201 -12.35 -7.82 -1.07
C ASP A 201 -13.01 -8.24 -2.40
N GLY A 202 -12.21 -8.71 -3.36
CA GLY A 202 -12.66 -9.14 -4.68
C GLY A 202 -11.94 -8.42 -5.83
N PHE A 203 -12.25 -8.81 -7.06
CA PHE A 203 -11.70 -8.20 -8.26
C PHE A 203 -12.66 -7.18 -8.88
N TYR A 204 -12.23 -5.93 -8.93
CA TYR A 204 -12.90 -4.83 -9.60
C TYR A 204 -12.60 -4.83 -11.10
N PHE A 205 -13.38 -4.07 -11.87
CA PHE A 205 -13.15 -3.90 -13.30
C PHE A 205 -13.69 -2.55 -13.78
N PRO A 206 -13.32 -2.08 -14.98
CA PRO A 206 -13.71 -0.76 -15.46
C PRO A 206 -15.24 -0.58 -15.47
N LYS A 207 -15.73 0.50 -14.87
CA LYS A 207 -17.17 0.82 -14.75
C LYS A 207 -17.89 0.95 -16.10
N SER A 208 -17.15 1.12 -17.20
CA SER A 208 -17.69 1.19 -18.56
C SER A 208 -17.94 -0.18 -19.19
N TRP A 209 -17.57 -1.28 -18.54
CA TRP A 209 -17.77 -2.63 -19.05
C TRP A 209 -19.07 -3.22 -18.50
N ASP A 210 -19.76 -4.00 -19.35
CA ASP A 210 -20.83 -4.89 -18.91
C ASP A 210 -20.27 -6.20 -18.35
N LEU A 211 -21.14 -7.02 -17.77
CA LEU A 211 -20.78 -8.29 -17.14
C LEU A 211 -20.24 -9.31 -18.14
N ASP A 212 -20.78 -9.33 -19.37
CA ASP A 212 -20.35 -10.27 -20.41
C ASP A 212 -18.93 -9.97 -20.85
N LYS A 213 -18.60 -8.69 -21.09
CA LYS A 213 -17.24 -8.25 -21.38
C LYS A 213 -16.31 -8.54 -20.21
N ALA A 214 -16.70 -8.19 -18.98
CA ALA A 214 -15.89 -8.46 -17.80
C ALA A 214 -15.58 -9.97 -17.65
N ALA A 215 -16.58 -10.83 -17.86
CA ALA A 215 -16.40 -12.29 -17.82
C ALA A 215 -15.42 -12.79 -18.88
N ILE A 216 -15.48 -12.27 -20.11
CA ILE A 216 -14.55 -12.63 -21.18
C ILE A 216 -13.11 -12.24 -20.80
N GLU A 217 -12.91 -11.05 -20.26
CA GLU A 217 -11.58 -10.55 -19.90
C GLU A 217 -11.01 -11.28 -18.67
N PHE A 218 -11.82 -11.50 -17.62
CA PHE A 218 -11.37 -12.28 -16.46
C PHE A 218 -10.92 -13.70 -16.82
N LYS A 219 -11.62 -14.38 -17.74
CA LYS A 219 -11.24 -15.73 -18.19
C LYS A 219 -9.87 -15.80 -18.86
N LYS A 220 -9.32 -14.68 -19.34
CA LYS A 220 -7.98 -14.62 -19.92
C LYS A 220 -6.88 -14.57 -18.86
N VAL A 221 -7.20 -14.04 -17.67
CA VAL A 221 -6.20 -13.68 -16.65
C VAL A 221 -6.42 -14.37 -15.30
N LEU A 222 -7.53 -15.07 -15.09
CA LEU A 222 -7.79 -15.87 -13.90
C LEU A 222 -7.98 -17.34 -14.29
N THR A 223 -7.33 -18.25 -13.54
CA THR A 223 -7.74 -19.66 -13.55
C THR A 223 -9.01 -19.84 -12.71
N HIS A 224 -9.71 -20.94 -12.95
CA HIS A 224 -10.88 -21.34 -12.14
C HIS A 224 -12.00 -20.29 -12.07
N PHE A 225 -12.21 -19.52 -13.15
CA PHE A 225 -13.22 -18.46 -13.21
C PHE A 225 -14.62 -18.92 -12.78
N GLU A 226 -14.96 -20.20 -13.01
CA GLU A 226 -16.22 -20.81 -12.60
C GLU A 226 -16.45 -20.87 -11.08
N GLN A 227 -15.41 -20.62 -10.27
CA GLN A 227 -15.50 -20.57 -8.81
C GLN A 227 -15.93 -19.18 -8.28
N TYR A 228 -16.04 -18.19 -9.16
CA TYR A 228 -16.36 -16.82 -8.81
C TYR A 228 -17.77 -16.43 -9.22
N GLU A 229 -18.31 -15.42 -8.54
CA GLU A 229 -19.58 -14.79 -8.86
C GLU A 229 -19.47 -13.26 -8.94
N PHE A 230 -20.31 -12.66 -9.78
CA PHE A 230 -20.45 -11.20 -9.80
C PHE A 230 -21.34 -10.75 -8.65
N VAL A 231 -20.79 -9.93 -7.76
CA VAL A 231 -21.47 -9.39 -6.58
C VAL A 231 -21.63 -7.88 -6.72
N LEU A 232 -22.79 -7.37 -6.32
CA LEU A 232 -23.11 -5.95 -6.37
C LEU A 232 -22.43 -5.19 -5.22
N ILE A 233 -21.59 -4.19 -5.51
CA ILE A 233 -20.75 -3.47 -4.53
C ILE A 233 -21.59 -2.62 -3.57
N ASN A 234 -22.72 -2.07 -4.05
CA ASN A 234 -23.67 -1.35 -3.21
C ASN A 234 -25.10 -1.55 -3.74
N PRO A 235 -25.88 -2.46 -3.15
CA PRO A 235 -27.24 -2.73 -3.60
C PRO A 235 -28.19 -1.54 -3.54
N LEU A 236 -27.96 -0.62 -2.60
CA LEU A 236 -28.76 0.58 -2.39
C LEU A 236 -28.41 1.72 -3.36
N SER A 237 -27.24 1.65 -4.00
CA SER A 237 -26.84 2.63 -5.01
C SER A 237 -27.76 2.57 -6.24
N PRO A 238 -28.20 3.72 -6.77
CA PRO A 238 -28.89 3.78 -8.05
C PRO A 238 -27.95 3.44 -9.22
N ILE A 239 -26.64 3.67 -9.05
CA ILE A 239 -25.61 3.29 -10.01
C ILE A 239 -25.13 1.88 -9.63
N LYS A 240 -25.51 0.89 -10.43
CA LYS A 240 -25.11 -0.51 -10.21
C LYS A 240 -23.65 -0.70 -10.60
N GLN A 241 -22.85 -1.20 -9.65
CA GLN A 241 -21.45 -1.53 -9.83
C GLN A 241 -21.20 -2.92 -9.28
N TRP A 242 -20.40 -3.70 -10.00
CA TRP A 242 -20.16 -5.10 -9.69
C TRP A 242 -18.66 -5.34 -9.48
N LYS A 243 -18.35 -6.38 -8.71
CA LYS A 243 -17.02 -6.99 -8.60
C LYS A 243 -17.14 -8.49 -8.72
N LEU A 244 -16.05 -9.16 -9.05
CA LEU A 244 -15.95 -10.61 -9.07
C LEU A 244 -15.42 -11.10 -7.71
N LYS A 245 -16.10 -12.05 -7.07
CA LYS A 245 -15.71 -12.59 -5.76
C LYS A 245 -15.81 -14.11 -5.71
#